data_AF-A0A853A8D2-F1
#
_entry.id   AF-A0A853A8D2-F1
#
_cell.length_a   1.000
_cell.length_b   1.000
_cell.length_c   1.000
_cell.angle_alpha   90.00
_cell.angle_beta   90.00
_cell.angle_gamma   90.00
#
_symmetry.space_group_name_H-M   'P 1'
#
loop_
_entity.id
_entity.type
_entity.pdbx_description
1 polymer ?
#
loop_
_entity_poly.entity_id
_entity_poly.type
_entity_poly.pdbx_seq_one_letter_code
_entity_poly.pdbx_strand_id
1 'polypeptide(L)'
;MRYERITISVPTDVAAKAQRAADAGLVDSVSGYFTDLANREPDWAEARAALSEMLDEVGGVSPEADSWARGILGLDEALVPLSPPAEGAA
;
A
#
# COMPACT_ATOMS: atom_id res chain seq x y z
N MET A 1 -15.23 -17.54 17.13
CA MET A 1 -14.78 -16.73 15.98
C MET A 1 -15.91 -16.67 14.97
N ARG A 2 -16.22 -15.48 14.43
CA ARG A 2 -17.17 -15.35 13.31
C ARG A 2 -16.34 -15.29 12.04
N TYR A 3 -16.73 -16.06 11.04
CA TYR A 3 -16.10 -16.04 9.72
C TYR A 3 -17.08 -15.40 8.74
N GLU A 4 -16.58 -14.44 7.98
CA GLU A 4 -17.32 -13.82 6.89
C GLU A 4 -16.76 -14.33 5.57
N ARG A 5 -17.64 -14.79 4.67
CA ARG A 5 -17.22 -15.26 3.35
C ARG A 5 -17.27 -14.09 2.39
N ILE A 6 -16.09 -13.65 1.97
CA ILE A 6 -15.91 -12.66 0.92
C ILE A 6 -15.42 -13.35 -0.36
N THR A 7 -15.86 -12.87 -1.51
CA THR A 7 -15.34 -13.27 -2.82
C THR A 7 -14.57 -12.09 -3.39
N ILE A 8 -13.31 -12.33 -3.75
CA ILE A 8 -12.44 -11.32 -4.34
C ILE A 8 -11.98 -11.78 -5.72
N SER A 9 -11.83 -10.82 -6.64
CA SER A 9 -11.13 -11.03 -7.91
C SER A 9 -9.71 -10.51 -7.74
N VAL A 10 -8.72 -11.35 -8.04
CA VAL A 10 -7.31 -10.97 -8.01
C VAL A 10 -6.66 -11.25 -9.36
N PRO A 11 -5.59 -10.54 -9.72
CA PRO A 11 -4.77 -10.87 -10.88
C PRO A 11 -4.34 -12.35 -10.89
N THR A 12 -4.31 -12.96 -12.08
CA THR A 12 -4.05 -14.39 -12.24
C THR A 12 -2.68 -14.80 -11.73
N ASP A 13 -1.68 -13.94 -11.90
CA ASP A 13 -0.32 -14.13 -11.40
C ASP A 13 -0.26 -14.13 -9.86
N VAL A 14 -1.04 -13.28 -9.21
CA VAL A 14 -1.19 -13.25 -7.74
C VAL A 14 -1.86 -14.53 -7.25
N ALA A 15 -2.95 -14.96 -7.89
CA ALA A 15 -3.60 -16.24 -7.57
C ALA A 15 -2.64 -17.42 -7.74
N ALA A 16 -1.86 -17.44 -8.82
CA ALA A 16 -0.87 -18.49 -9.07
C ALA A 16 0.25 -18.49 -8.02
N LYS A 17 0.67 -17.33 -7.52
CA LYS A 17 1.65 -17.22 -6.43
C LYS A 17 1.11 -17.83 -5.13
N ALA A 18 -0.13 -17.49 -4.78
CA ALA A 18 -0.79 -18.06 -3.60
C ALA A 18 -0.95 -19.58 -3.73
N GLN A 19 -1.35 -20.07 -4.91
CA GLN A 19 -1.46 -21.50 -5.17
C GLN A 19 -0.13 -22.23 -5.02
N ARG A 20 0.97 -21.70 -5.59
CA ARG A 20 2.31 -22.30 -5.43
C ARG A 20 2.75 -22.36 -3.97
N ALA A 21 2.41 -21.36 -3.16
CA ALA A 21 2.75 -21.36 -1.74
C ALA A 21 1.98 -22.46 -0.97
N ALA A 22 0.71 -22.67 -1.30
CA ALA A 22 -0.10 -23.75 -0.73
C ALA A 22 0.40 -25.13 -1.18
N ASP A 23 0.70 -25.30 -2.47
CA ASP A 23 1.22 -26.56 -3.01
C ASP A 23 2.60 -26.92 -2.41
N ALA A 24 3.41 -25.92 -2.08
CA ALA A 24 4.69 -26.09 -1.41
C ALA A 24 4.57 -26.33 0.12
N GLY A 25 3.36 -26.32 0.68
CA GLY A 25 3.11 -26.50 2.11
C GLY A 25 3.61 -25.35 2.98
N LEU A 26 3.84 -24.16 2.40
CA LEU A 26 4.25 -22.97 3.15
C LEU A 26 3.07 -22.34 3.91
N VAL A 27 1.85 -22.62 3.47
CA VAL A 27 0.58 -22.18 4.06
C VAL A 27 -0.45 -23.30 3.93
N ASP A 28 -1.44 -23.34 4.84
CA ASP A 28 -2.45 -24.41 4.86
C ASP A 28 -3.44 -24.35 3.68
N SER A 29 -3.59 -23.18 3.05
CA SER A 29 -4.50 -22.96 1.92
C SER A 29 -4.22 -21.65 1.19
N VAL A 30 -4.81 -21.48 0.00
CA VAL A 30 -4.82 -20.19 -0.72
C VAL A 30 -5.44 -19.08 0.13
N SER A 31 -6.53 -19.37 0.87
CA SER A 31 -7.10 -18.40 1.81
C SER A 31 -6.12 -18.06 2.94
N GLY A 32 -5.38 -19.05 3.45
CA GLY A 32 -4.33 -18.85 4.46
C GLY A 32 -3.24 -17.90 3.98
N TYR A 33 -2.82 -18.00 2.72
CA TYR A 33 -1.87 -17.06 2.12
C TYR A 33 -2.35 -15.60 2.23
N PHE A 34 -3.60 -15.33 1.90
CA PHE A 34 -4.17 -13.98 1.97
C PHE A 34 -4.42 -13.53 3.40
N THR A 35 -4.80 -14.43 4.31
CA THR A 35 -4.93 -14.12 5.73
C THR A 35 -3.58 -13.73 6.34
N ASP A 36 -2.52 -14.48 6.06
CA ASP A 36 -1.17 -14.18 6.55
C ASP A 36 -0.63 -12.88 5.96
N LEU A 37 -0.94 -12.60 4.68
CA LEU A 37 -0.61 -11.33 4.05
C LEU A 37 -1.31 -10.16 4.75
N ALA A 38 -2.62 -10.27 4.97
CA ALA A 38 -3.40 -9.24 5.66
C ALA A 38 -2.94 -9.02 7.11
N ASN A 39 -2.52 -10.07 7.81
CA ASN A 39 -1.99 -9.96 9.17
C ASN A 39 -0.57 -9.37 9.23
N ARG A 40 0.21 -9.49 8.15
CA ARG A 40 1.57 -8.95 8.07
C ARG A 40 1.59 -7.47 7.75
N GLU A 41 0.63 -7.00 6.98
CA GLU A 41 0.55 -5.59 6.65
C GLU A 41 0.00 -4.81 7.85
N PRO A 42 0.64 -3.68 8.23
CA PRO A 42 0.06 -2.73 9.17
C PRO A 42 -1.33 -2.32 8.69
N ASP A 43 -2.23 -1.95 9.61
CA ASP A 43 -3.48 -1.30 9.22
C ASP A 43 -3.15 0.06 8.57
N TRP A 44 -2.99 0.03 7.26
CA TRP A 44 -2.66 1.21 6.47
C TRP A 44 -3.78 2.25 6.52
N ALA A 45 -5.01 1.87 6.86
CA ALA A 45 -6.08 2.83 7.04
C ALA A 45 -5.86 3.63 8.34
N GLU A 46 -5.49 2.96 9.44
CA GLU A 46 -5.11 3.63 10.68
C GLU A 46 -3.86 4.49 10.51
N ALA A 47 -2.81 3.94 9.88
CA ALA A 47 -1.59 4.69 9.59
C ALA A 47 -1.85 5.91 8.69
N ARG A 48 -2.76 5.78 7.72
CA ARG A 48 -3.16 6.89 6.85
C ARG A 48 -4.00 7.93 7.59
N ALA A 49 -4.87 7.51 8.51
CA ALA A 49 -5.64 8.43 9.34
C ALA A 49 -4.71 9.26 10.24
N ALA A 50 -3.77 8.61 10.93
CA ALA A 50 -2.77 9.28 11.76
C ALA A 50 -1.91 10.25 10.94
N LEU A 51 -1.45 9.84 9.76
CA LEU A 51 -0.70 10.71 8.86
C LEU A 51 -1.53 11.92 8.41
N SER A 52 -2.81 11.72 8.09
CA SER A 52 -3.71 12.82 7.69
C SER A 52 -3.88 13.84 8.81
N GLU A 53 -4.05 13.38 10.05
CA GLU A 53 -4.17 14.25 11.22
C GLU A 53 -2.88 15.06 11.44
N MET A 54 -1.71 14.42 11.33
CA MET A 54 -0.42 15.11 11.41
C MET A 54 -0.26 16.17 10.31
N LEU A 55 -0.70 15.87 9.09
CA LEU A 55 -0.64 16.81 7.98
C LEU A 55 -1.57 18.00 8.20
N ASP A 56 -2.78 17.78 8.69
CA ASP A 56 -3.71 18.86 9.02
C ASP A 56 -3.15 19.77 10.13
N GLU A 57 -2.48 19.21 11.14
CA GLU A 57 -1.86 19.97 12.23
C GLU A 57 -0.73 20.90 11.74
N VAL A 58 0.08 20.46 10.78
CA VAL A 58 1.20 21.24 10.24
C VAL A 58 0.82 22.14 9.07
N GLY A 59 -0.46 22.15 8.66
CA GLY A 59 -0.96 22.99 7.56
C GLY A 59 -0.82 22.37 6.16
N GLY A 60 -0.63 21.06 6.09
CA GLY A 60 -0.60 20.27 4.87
C GLY A 60 0.78 20.10 4.24
N VAL A 61 0.82 19.42 3.10
CA VAL A 61 2.01 19.27 2.25
C VAL A 61 1.93 20.30 1.12
N SER A 62 3.06 20.90 0.75
CA SER A 62 3.10 21.78 -0.42
C SER A 62 2.72 20.99 -1.70
N PRO A 63 2.00 21.60 -2.65
CA PRO A 63 1.61 20.91 -3.88
C PRO A 63 2.80 20.34 -4.68
N GLU A 64 3.96 21.01 -4.60
CA GLU A 64 5.19 20.58 -5.25
C GLU A 64 5.78 19.32 -4.60
N ALA A 65 5.76 19.23 -3.26
CA ALA A 65 6.20 18.03 -2.55
C ALA A 65 5.22 16.86 -2.73
N ASP A 66 3.91 17.11 -2.78
CA ASP A 66 2.90 16.07 -3.09
C ASP A 66 3.11 15.54 -4.53
N SER A 67 3.26 16.42 -5.51
CA SER A 67 3.53 16.04 -6.90
C SER A 67 4.83 15.24 -7.06
N TRP A 68 5.91 15.68 -6.41
CA TRP A 68 7.17 14.93 -6.38
C TRP A 68 7.00 13.53 -5.79
N ALA A 69 6.31 13.41 -4.64
CA ALA A 69 6.10 12.12 -3.98
C ALA A 69 5.27 11.17 -4.85
N ARG A 70 4.20 11.66 -5.50
CA ARG A 70 3.39 10.87 -6.43
C ARG A 70 4.18 10.37 -7.62
N GLY A 71 5.10 11.18 -8.15
CA GLY A 71 6.02 10.79 -9.20
C GLY A 71 6.98 9.66 -8.80
N ILE A 72 7.60 9.76 -7.61
CA ILE A 72 8.50 8.71 -7.09
C ILE A 72 7.76 7.40 -6.79
N LEU A 73 6.54 7.50 -6.27
CA LEU A 73 5.71 6.35 -5.93
C LEU A 73 4.99 5.74 -7.14
N GLY A 74 5.15 6.32 -8.33
CA GLY A 74 4.52 5.84 -9.57
C GLY A 74 2.99 5.95 -9.55
N LEU A 75 2.45 6.91 -8.79
CA LEU A 75 1.02 7.16 -8.63
C LEU A 75 0.47 8.17 -9.67
N ASP A 76 1.35 8.84 -10.41
CA ASP A 76 1.01 9.66 -11.57
C ASP A 76 1.58 9.02 -12.85
N GLU A 77 0.71 8.75 -13.83
CA GLU A 77 1.08 8.16 -15.13
C GLU A 77 1.65 9.21 -16.13
N ALA A 78 1.91 10.44 -15.69
CA ALA A 78 2.38 11.52 -16.54
C ALA A 78 3.55 12.32 -15.93
N LEU A 79 4.71 12.23 -16.61
CA LEU A 79 5.85 13.16 -16.61
C LEU A 79 6.67 13.33 -15.30
N VAL A 80 7.75 12.56 -15.22
CA VAL A 80 8.92 12.89 -14.39
C VAL A 80 9.78 13.95 -15.10
N PRO A 81 10.11 15.06 -14.42
CA PRO A 81 11.50 15.49 -14.37
C PRO A 81 12.03 15.49 -12.94
N LEU A 82 13.26 14.97 -12.83
CA LEU A 82 13.99 14.65 -11.62
C LEU A 82 14.50 15.92 -10.92
N SER A 83 13.97 16.25 -9.74
CA SER A 83 14.73 16.79 -8.60
C SER A 83 13.87 16.77 -7.32
N PRO A 84 14.44 16.45 -6.15
CA PRO A 84 13.76 16.63 -4.87
C PRO A 84 13.50 18.12 -4.61
N PRO A 85 12.42 18.47 -3.87
CA PRO A 85 12.21 19.85 -3.45
C PRO A 85 13.44 20.33 -2.67
N ALA A 86 13.92 21.53 -2.98
CA ALA A 86 15.09 22.10 -2.32
C ALA A 86 14.83 22.24 -0.81
N GLU A 87 15.53 21.46 0.00
CA GLU A 87 15.57 21.69 1.44
C GLU A 87 16.21 23.06 1.70
N GLY A 88 15.42 23.99 2.22
CA GLY A 88 15.90 25.24 2.80
C GLY A 88 15.44 26.51 2.09
N ALA A 89 14.30 27.03 2.51
CA ALA A 89 14.11 28.47 2.65
C ALA A 89 13.32 28.70 3.95
N ALA A 90 13.96 29.41 4.87
CA ALA A 90 13.45 29.81 6.17
C ALA A 90 12.18 30.67 6.09
#